data_AF-A0A134C555-F1
#
_entry.id   AF-A0A134C555-F1
#
_cell.length_a   1.000
_cell.length_b   1.000
_cell.length_c   1.000
_cell.angle_alpha   90.00
_cell.angle_beta   90.00
_cell.angle_gamma   90.00
#
_symmetry.space_group_name_H-M   'P 1'
#
loop_
_entity.id
_entity.type
_entity.pdbx_description
1 polymer ?
#
loop_
_entity_poly.entity_id
_entity_poly.type
_entity_poly.pdbx_seq_one_letter_code
_entity_poly.pdbx_strand_id
1 'polypeptide(L)'
;MGTRQLKENIIYESKGYYYQTDELGRIKAAQGDLRLEAGKRNNRDQLKAGGDDRLPGDEGGHLIAKIFGGSGELDNLVAMEKIVNRSDYRIMENQWKNALQEAKEVKVTIDIVYDGVNK
;
A
#
# COMPACT_ATOMS: atom_id res chain seq x y z
N MET A 1 4.95 -3.23 24.86
CA MET A 1 4.93 -4.12 23.68
C MET A 1 5.41 -3.31 22.49
N GLY A 2 6.50 -3.70 21.82
CA GLY A 2 7.06 -2.92 20.72
C GLY A 2 6.12 -2.86 19.52
N THR A 3 5.91 -1.66 18.98
CA THR A 3 5.17 -1.44 17.75
C THR A 3 5.97 -2.05 16.60
N ARG A 4 5.37 -2.95 15.80
CA ARG A 4 6.01 -3.46 14.58
C ARG A 4 6.19 -2.29 13.62
N GLN A 5 7.43 -2.02 13.21
CA GLN A 5 7.79 -0.96 12.27
C GLN A 5 8.62 -1.53 11.12
N LEU A 6 8.53 -0.88 9.95
CA LEU A 6 9.41 -1.17 8.83
C LEU A 6 10.81 -0.59 9.08
N LYS A 7 11.82 -1.24 8.50
CA LYS A 7 13.19 -0.75 8.55
C LYS A 7 13.36 0.44 7.60
N GLU A 8 14.27 1.33 7.94
CA GLU A 8 14.62 2.52 7.16
C GLU A 8 15.51 2.15 5.98
N ASN A 9 15.40 2.90 4.87
CA ASN A 9 16.30 2.83 3.71
C ASN A 9 16.54 1.41 3.15
N ILE A 10 15.51 0.56 3.15
CA ILE A 10 15.60 -0.78 2.56
C ILE A 10 14.74 -0.91 1.31
N ILE A 11 15.13 -1.85 0.48
CA ILE A 11 14.28 -2.42 -0.57
C ILE A 11 13.89 -3.81 -0.10
N TYR A 12 12.62 -4.16 -0.26
CA TYR A 12 12.11 -5.49 0.06
C TYR A 12 11.10 -5.95 -0.97
N GLU A 13 10.93 -7.27 -1.04
CA GLU A 13 9.86 -7.90 -1.80
C GLU A 13 8.80 -8.43 -0.84
N SER A 14 7.53 -8.19 -1.16
CA SER A 14 6.40 -8.82 -0.47
C SER A 14 5.35 -9.22 -1.49
N LYS A 15 4.93 -10.48 -1.44
CA LYS A 15 3.90 -11.05 -2.33
C LYS A 15 4.19 -10.84 -3.83
N GLY A 16 5.46 -10.85 -4.24
CA GLY A 16 5.85 -10.64 -5.64
C GLY A 16 5.86 -9.18 -6.09
N TYR A 17 5.75 -8.24 -5.15
CA TYR A 17 5.84 -6.80 -5.41
C TYR A 17 7.05 -6.22 -4.68
N TYR A 18 7.70 -5.24 -5.30
CA TYR A 18 8.85 -4.55 -4.74
C TYR A 18 8.43 -3.27 -4.05
N TYR A 19 9.07 -2.99 -2.93
CA TYR A 19 8.82 -1.80 -2.13
C TYR A 19 10.14 -1.18 -1.68
N GLN A 20 10.10 0.11 -1.43
CA GLN A 20 11.22 0.84 -0.85
C GLN A 20 10.73 1.66 0.34
N THR A 21 11.53 1.69 1.40
CA THR A 21 11.34 2.62 2.51
C THR A 21 12.34 3.79 2.46
N ASP A 22 11.92 4.91 3.03
CA ASP A 22 12.78 6.07 3.26
C ASP A 22 13.53 5.99 4.59
N GLU A 23 14.24 7.06 4.94
CA GLU A 23 15.03 7.21 6.16
C GLU A 23 14.23 7.20 7.47
N LEU A 24 12.89 7.29 7.40
CA LEU A 24 12.01 7.16 8.56
C LEU A 24 11.34 5.78 8.61
N GLY A 25 11.56 4.94 7.60
CA GLY A 25 10.91 3.64 7.47
C GLY A 25 9.48 3.75 6.96
N ARG A 26 9.12 4.86 6.29
CA ARG A 26 7.87 5.00 5.56
C ARG A 26 8.02 4.38 4.18
N ILE A 27 6.96 3.77 3.65
CA ILE A 27 6.98 3.24 2.28
C ILE A 27 6.98 4.43 1.33
N LYS A 28 8.03 4.58 0.52
CA LYS A 28 8.15 5.66 -0.49
C LYS A 28 7.84 5.19 -1.90
N ALA A 29 7.91 3.89 -2.15
CA ALA A 29 7.61 3.32 -3.47
C ALA A 29 7.05 1.90 -3.38
N ALA A 30 6.19 1.55 -4.36
CA ALA A 30 5.75 0.18 -4.64
C ALA A 30 5.73 -0.07 -6.15
N GLN A 31 6.15 -1.25 -6.59
CA GLN A 31 6.22 -1.61 -8.01
C GLN A 31 5.91 -3.09 -8.25
N GLY A 32 5.30 -3.38 -9.40
CA GLY A 32 5.29 -4.73 -9.97
C GLY A 32 4.25 -4.93 -11.05
N ASP A 33 4.22 -6.16 -11.56
CA ASP A 33 3.21 -6.61 -12.52
C ASP A 33 1.97 -7.10 -11.74
N LEU A 34 0.84 -6.41 -11.93
CA LEU A 34 -0.38 -6.78 -11.24
C LEU A 34 -0.94 -8.10 -11.79
N ARG A 35 -1.56 -8.87 -10.89
CA ARG A 35 -2.22 -10.14 -11.21
C ARG A 35 -3.49 -10.29 -10.41
N LEU A 36 -4.53 -10.92 -10.95
CA LEU A 36 -5.74 -11.20 -10.18
C LEU A 36 -5.49 -12.37 -9.22
N GLU A 37 -5.31 -12.07 -7.94
CA GLU A 37 -5.06 -13.04 -6.88
C GLU A 37 -5.74 -12.57 -5.58
N ALA A 38 -6.36 -13.49 -4.83
CA ALA A 38 -7.00 -13.15 -3.58
C ALA A 38 -5.98 -13.00 -2.43
N GLY A 39 -5.73 -11.75 -2.02
CA GLY A 39 -4.97 -11.40 -0.81
C GLY A 39 -5.77 -11.56 0.49
N LYS A 40 -5.05 -11.56 1.62
CA LYS A 40 -5.64 -11.63 2.97
C LYS A 40 -5.61 -10.26 3.63
N ARG A 41 -6.73 -9.86 4.25
CA ARG A 41 -6.81 -8.62 5.04
C ARG A 41 -6.34 -8.87 6.47
N ASN A 42 -5.56 -7.95 7.02
CA ASN A 42 -5.27 -7.88 8.45
C ASN A 42 -5.80 -6.55 9.03
N ASN A 43 -6.94 -6.62 9.71
CA ASN A 43 -7.60 -5.44 10.29
C ASN A 43 -6.71 -4.73 11.33
N ARG A 44 -5.89 -5.48 12.08
CA ARG A 44 -5.02 -4.90 13.10
C ARG A 44 -3.99 -3.98 12.46
N ASP A 45 -3.38 -4.40 11.36
CA ASP A 45 -2.34 -3.63 10.70
C ASP A 45 -2.96 -2.48 9.89
N GLN A 46 -4.17 -2.65 9.33
CA GLN A 46 -4.93 -1.53 8.75
C GLN A 46 -5.26 -0.43 9.76
N LEU A 47 -5.52 -0.77 11.03
CA LEU A 47 -5.74 0.20 12.10
C LEU A 47 -4.44 0.84 12.61
N LYS A 48 -3.28 0.27 12.29
CA LYS A 48 -1.96 0.76 12.72
C LYS A 48 -1.18 1.51 11.64
N ALA A 49 -1.60 1.42 10.37
CA ALA A 49 -0.98 2.17 9.29
C ALA A 49 -0.95 3.67 9.60
N GLY A 50 0.20 4.31 9.33
CA GLY A 50 0.51 5.69 9.71
C GLY A 50 0.99 5.89 11.14
N GLY A 51 0.93 4.87 12.00
CA GLY A 51 1.44 4.97 13.37
C GLY A 51 0.87 6.18 14.13
N ASP A 52 1.75 6.95 14.75
CA ASP A 52 1.41 8.15 15.52
C ASP A 52 1.05 9.36 14.64
N ASP A 53 1.40 9.31 13.35
CA ASP A 53 1.19 10.37 12.36
C ASP A 53 -0.11 10.19 11.57
N ARG A 54 -0.82 9.07 11.78
CA ARG A 54 -2.14 8.81 11.21
C ARG A 54 -3.13 9.88 11.65
N LEU A 55 -3.77 10.55 10.68
CA LEU A 55 -4.75 11.58 10.98
C LEU A 55 -6.14 10.99 11.28
N PRO A 56 -6.98 11.71 12.06
CA PRO A 56 -8.38 11.34 12.21
C PRO A 56 -9.09 11.29 10.85
N GLY A 57 -9.68 10.14 10.54
CA GLY A 57 -10.35 9.91 9.26
C GLY A 57 -9.56 9.04 8.29
N ASP A 58 -8.25 8.85 8.51
CA ASP A 58 -7.45 7.96 7.67
C ASP A 58 -7.82 6.49 7.87
N GLU A 59 -7.68 5.73 6.78
CA GLU A 59 -7.78 4.27 6.74
C GLU A 59 -6.39 3.67 6.44
N GLY A 60 -6.22 2.37 6.74
CA GLY A 60 -5.07 1.62 6.24
C GLY A 60 -5.28 1.26 4.77
N GLY A 61 -4.97 2.19 3.89
CA GLY A 61 -5.07 2.06 2.44
C GLY A 61 -3.99 1.11 1.93
N HIS A 62 -4.36 0.20 1.04
CA HIS A 62 -3.38 -0.68 0.39
C HIS A 62 -2.72 0.08 -0.76
N LEU A 63 -1.41 -0.03 -0.92
CA LEU A 63 -0.74 0.40 -2.14
C LEU A 63 -1.07 -0.58 -3.28
N ILE A 64 -0.84 -1.87 -3.04
CA ILE A 64 -1.29 -2.94 -3.92
C ILE A 64 -2.54 -3.59 -3.32
N ALA A 65 -3.68 -3.45 -3.99
CA ALA A 65 -4.96 -3.93 -3.51
C ALA A 65 -4.95 -5.44 -3.20
N LYS A 66 -5.81 -5.87 -2.25
CA LYS A 66 -5.99 -7.29 -1.95
C LYS A 66 -6.41 -8.12 -3.17
N ILE A 67 -7.11 -7.53 -4.13
CA ILE A 67 -7.55 -8.23 -5.34
C ILE A 67 -6.40 -8.51 -6.31
N PHE A 68 -5.25 -7.89 -6.04
CA PHE A 68 -4.00 -8.11 -6.74
C PHE A 68 -3.02 -8.97 -5.93
N GLY A 69 -3.46 -9.65 -4.88
CA GLY A 69 -2.57 -10.43 -4.02
C GLY A 69 -1.66 -9.59 -3.11
N GLY A 70 -1.88 -8.28 -3.01
CA GLY A 70 -1.11 -7.40 -2.13
C GLY A 70 -1.18 -7.84 -0.67
N SER A 71 -0.09 -7.58 0.07
CA SER A 71 -0.01 -7.89 1.50
C SER A 71 -1.03 -7.09 2.30
N GLY A 72 -1.64 -7.73 3.31
CA GLY A 72 -2.51 -7.05 4.26
C GLY A 72 -1.79 -6.49 5.49
N GLU A 73 -0.48 -6.69 5.59
CA GLU A 73 0.35 -6.24 6.70
C GLU A 73 0.91 -4.81 6.46
N LEU A 74 1.57 -4.22 7.46
CA LEU A 74 2.13 -2.86 7.38
C LEU A 74 3.11 -2.61 6.23
N ASP A 75 3.63 -3.66 5.59
CA ASP A 75 4.58 -3.61 4.48
C ASP A 75 3.95 -3.19 3.13
N ASN A 76 2.63 -3.00 3.08
CA ASN A 76 1.89 -2.57 1.89
C ASN A 76 0.77 -1.56 2.24
N LEU A 77 0.81 -1.00 3.45
CA LEU A 77 -0.24 -0.11 3.94
C LEU A 77 0.30 1.27 4.23
N VAL A 78 -0.46 2.29 3.84
CA VAL A 78 -0.24 3.69 4.23
C VAL A 78 -1.48 4.23 4.94
N ALA A 79 -1.31 5.23 5.80
CA ALA A 79 -2.45 6.04 6.23
C ALA A 79 -2.94 6.83 5.03
N MET A 80 -4.19 6.58 4.65
CA MET A 80 -4.80 7.17 3.47
C MET A 80 -6.15 7.75 3.85
N GLU A 81 -6.38 9.00 3.50
CA GLU A 81 -7.66 9.66 3.74
C GLU A 81 -8.79 8.83 3.12
N LYS A 82 -9.88 8.66 3.88
CA LYS A 82 -10.97 7.73 3.56
C LYS A 82 -11.67 8.03 2.24
N ILE A 83 -11.89 9.29 1.89
CA ILE A 83 -12.51 9.69 0.63
C ILE A 83 -11.57 9.30 -0.52
N VAL A 84 -10.27 9.57 -0.44
CA VAL A 84 -9.28 9.16 -1.45
C VAL A 84 -9.24 7.63 -1.58
N ASN A 85 -9.12 6.91 -0.47
CA ASN A 85 -9.04 5.44 -0.43
C ASN A 85 -10.28 4.78 -1.06
N ARG A 86 -11.46 5.36 -0.86
CA ARG A 86 -12.74 4.76 -1.30
C ARG A 86 -13.24 5.29 -2.65
N SER A 87 -12.66 6.38 -3.15
CA SER A 87 -13.06 7.06 -4.39
C SER A 87 -11.97 6.89 -5.46
N ASP A 88 -11.13 7.90 -5.69
CA ASP A 88 -10.20 7.94 -6.82
C ASP A 88 -9.23 6.75 -6.83
N TYR A 89 -8.70 6.38 -5.67
CA TYR A 89 -7.80 5.23 -5.58
C TYR A 89 -8.53 3.92 -5.97
N ARG A 90 -9.75 3.74 -5.47
CA ARG A 90 -10.59 2.59 -5.81
C ARG A 90 -11.01 2.59 -7.28
N ILE A 91 -11.25 3.75 -7.89
CA ILE A 91 -11.56 3.87 -9.32
C ILE A 91 -10.38 3.39 -10.15
N MET A 92 -9.17 3.83 -9.81
CA MET A 92 -7.93 3.38 -10.44
C MET A 92 -7.71 1.86 -10.27
N GLU A 93 -7.89 1.32 -9.06
CA GLU A 93 -7.83 -0.13 -8.83
C GLU A 93 -8.83 -0.91 -9.70
N ASN A 94 -10.06 -0.40 -9.87
CA ASN A 94 -11.06 -1.04 -10.73
C ASN A 94 -10.67 -0.98 -12.22
N GLN A 95 -10.02 0.09 -12.68
CA GLN A 95 -9.50 0.18 -14.05
C GLN A 95 -8.42 -0.87 -14.29
N TRP A 96 -7.47 -1.02 -13.37
CA TRP A 96 -6.45 -2.07 -13.44
C TRP A 96 -7.07 -3.47 -13.43
N LYS A 97 -8.05 -3.70 -12.57
CA LYS A 97 -8.80 -4.97 -12.53
C LYS A 97 -9.44 -5.29 -13.88
N ASN A 98 -10.15 -4.33 -14.48
CA ASN A 98 -10.82 -4.54 -15.76
C ASN A 98 -9.81 -4.83 -16.87
N ALA A 99 -8.68 -4.11 -16.92
CA ALA A 99 -7.62 -4.38 -17.89
C ALA A 99 -7.05 -5.80 -17.76
N LEU A 100 -6.81 -6.28 -16.54
CA LEU A 100 -6.37 -7.67 -16.30
C LEU A 100 -7.44 -8.69 -16.72
N GLN A 101 -8.73 -8.40 -16.52
CA GLN A 101 -9.82 -9.26 -16.97
C GLN A 101 -9.92 -9.33 -18.51
N GLU A 102 -9.48 -8.29 -19.20
CA GLU A 102 -9.31 -8.26 -20.66
C GLU A 102 -7.99 -8.89 -21.14
N ALA A 103 -7.29 -9.62 -20.25
CA ALA A 103 -6.00 -10.25 -20.51
C ALA A 103 -4.89 -9.27 -20.93
N LYS A 104 -5.00 -7.99 -20.56
CA LYS A 104 -3.92 -7.00 -20.72
C LYS A 104 -2.94 -7.11 -19.58
N GLU A 105 -1.70 -6.74 -19.85
CA GLU A 105 -0.67 -6.58 -18.82
C GLU A 105 -0.82 -5.21 -18.14
N VAL A 106 -0.72 -5.20 -16.81
CA VAL A 106 -0.76 -3.96 -16.01
C VAL A 106 0.49 -3.92 -15.13
N LYS A 107 1.43 -3.05 -15.48
CA LYS A 107 2.62 -2.75 -14.68
C LYS A 107 2.38 -1.46 -13.91
N VAL A 108 2.60 -1.47 -12.60
CA VAL A 108 2.44 -0.27 -11.76
C VAL A 108 3.75 0.16 -11.14
N THR A 109 3.92 1.48 -11.02
CA THR A 109 4.91 2.13 -10.16
C THR A 109 4.14 3.20 -9.38
N ILE A 110 4.20 3.12 -8.06
CA ILE A 110 3.48 3.98 -7.14
C ILE A 110 4.53 4.67 -6.29
N ASP A 111 4.69 5.97 -6.48
CA ASP A 111 5.58 6.81 -5.68
C ASP A 111 4.76 7.58 -4.66
N ILE A 112 5.21 7.57 -3.41
CA ILE A 112 4.55 8.28 -2.31
C ILE A 112 5.42 9.47 -1.95
N VAL A 113 4.83 10.65 -2.07
CA VAL A 113 5.49 11.91 -1.78
C VAL A 113 5.09 12.35 -0.37
N TYR A 114 6.08 12.47 0.49
CA TYR A 114 5.90 12.98 1.84
C TYR A 114 6.44 14.41 1.91
N ASP A 115 5.63 15.34 2.41
CA ASP A 115 6.07 16.69 2.75
C ASP A 115 6.29 16.77 4.26
N GLY A 116 7.52 16.47 4.69
CA GLY A 116 7.93 16.54 6.09
C GLY A 116 8.71 15.34 6.61
N VAL A 117 9.19 15.49 7.85
CA VAL A 117 10.10 14.56 8.55
C VAL A 117 9.39 13.70 9.61
N ASN A 118 8.07 13.61 9.54
CA ASN A 118 7.26 12.78 10.44
C ASN A 118 6.97 11.42 9.79
N LYS A 119 6.72 10.39 10.59
CA LYS A 119 6.59 9.00 10.11
C LYS A 119 5.20 8.73 9.51
#